data_AF-A0A146F4M4-F1
#
_entry.id   AF-A0A146F4M4-F1
#
_cell.length_a   1.000
_cell.length_b   1.000
_cell.length_c   1.000
_cell.angle_alpha   90.00
_cell.angle_beta   90.00
_cell.angle_gamma   90.00
#
_symmetry.space_group_name_H-M   'P 1'
#
loop_
_entity.id
_entity.type
_entity.pdbx_description
1 polymer ?
#
loop_
_entity_poly.entity_id
_entity_poly.type
_entity_poly.pdbx_seq_one_letter_code
_entity_poly.pdbx_strand_id
1 'polypeptide(L)'
;MALFPAVQTKAQEELDRVVGTSLPTTEDRANLPYTNAVVKEVLRWNPVTPLGVAHAFYSDPMTFNPEKFLDTETHHAENDPHNLAFGFGRRICPGRGFADSTIFLTVVRSLQAFRIGKLVKDGREIEPAVDYLPGVISHPKAFAISITPRSKEHELFIRSVEIEHPWEKGDIVIVKPPSYDTSGMRGVKSSEKRKALEISQWHLYVGISVGISVPMKIKQGQCLTGYPQWPRLAFALNFCPIQEYLKQTAMAHLLRGTAFITGAGSGIGAGVAHKFIRNGISKLALVDINSSNLQKVSESLKQTSPHVELLIASLNVTNEAQVNNAVQKVATNFGRVDIGVNCAGVGDSGKPTHQSSLRDWQRAVDINQTGVWLSQRALVQQMLTQTFVYTPMISDAVDSGVFKEEVESSPIGRVADMEEITDSILFLASPMSSYVYGAGLVVDGGYGL
;
A
#
# COMPACT_ATOMS: atom_id res chain seq x y z
N MET A 1 -3.95 -17.36 -21.05
CA MET A 1 -3.10 -18.26 -21.86
C MET A 1 -3.73 -19.64 -22.06
N ALA A 2 -3.95 -20.44 -21.01
CA ALA A 2 -4.53 -21.79 -21.16
C ALA A 2 -5.88 -21.85 -21.91
N LEU A 3 -6.73 -20.82 -21.76
CA LEU A 3 -8.02 -20.69 -22.45
C LEU A 3 -7.92 -20.09 -23.87
N PHE A 4 -6.80 -19.46 -24.21
CA PHE A 4 -6.62 -18.68 -25.43
C PHE A 4 -5.30 -19.09 -26.13
N PRO A 5 -5.19 -20.33 -26.63
CA PRO A 5 -3.94 -20.85 -27.19
C PRO A 5 -3.46 -20.05 -28.41
N ALA A 6 -4.37 -19.54 -29.24
CA ALA A 6 -4.01 -18.73 -30.40
C ALA A 6 -3.32 -17.40 -30.01
N VAL A 7 -3.78 -16.76 -28.93
CA VAL A 7 -3.14 -15.54 -28.38
C VAL A 7 -1.73 -15.85 -27.87
N GLN A 8 -1.55 -16.97 -27.17
CA GLN A 8 -0.24 -17.41 -26.68
C GLN A 8 0.72 -17.67 -27.85
N THR A 9 0.29 -18.37 -28.90
CA THR A 9 1.11 -18.65 -30.09
C THR A 9 1.55 -17.36 -30.77
N LYS A 10 0.63 -16.42 -31.01
CA LYS A 10 0.95 -15.15 -31.69
C LYS A 10 1.92 -14.27 -30.88
N ALA A 11 1.77 -14.23 -29.55
CA ALA A 11 2.72 -13.53 -28.67
C ALA A 11 4.10 -14.20 -28.67
N GLN A 12 4.15 -15.54 -28.68
CA GLN A 12 5.39 -16.30 -28.75
C GLN A 12 6.13 -16.08 -30.08
N GLU A 13 5.43 -16.01 -31.20
CA GLU A 13 6.02 -15.70 -32.51
C GLU A 13 6.62 -14.29 -32.57
N GLU A 14 5.97 -13.31 -31.93
CA GLU A 14 6.53 -11.96 -31.79
C GLU A 14 7.79 -11.95 -30.92
N LEU A 15 7.77 -12.63 -29.78
CA LEU A 15 8.92 -12.76 -28.88
C LEU A 15 10.10 -13.44 -29.59
N ASP A 16 9.86 -14.53 -30.32
CA ASP A 16 10.91 -15.23 -31.06
C ASP A 16 11.53 -14.34 -32.14
N ARG A 17 10.73 -13.50 -32.81
CA ARG A 17 11.21 -12.58 -33.84
C ARG A 17 12.03 -11.42 -33.26
N VAL A 18 11.63 -10.88 -32.11
CA VAL A 18 12.19 -9.63 -31.56
C VAL A 18 13.31 -9.90 -30.57
N VAL A 19 13.11 -10.86 -29.66
CA VAL A 19 14.02 -11.16 -28.54
C VAL A 19 14.87 -12.41 -28.83
N GLY A 20 14.39 -13.31 -29.70
CA GLY A 20 15.06 -14.57 -30.01
C GLY A 20 15.03 -15.52 -28.82
N THR A 21 16.19 -16.03 -28.41
CA THR A 21 16.33 -17.00 -27.29
C THR A 21 16.72 -16.33 -25.96
N SER A 22 16.94 -15.02 -25.95
CA SER A 22 17.31 -14.26 -24.75
C SER A 22 16.12 -14.06 -23.80
N LEU A 23 16.39 -13.63 -22.56
CA LEU A 23 15.34 -13.19 -21.64
C LEU A 23 14.87 -11.78 -22.00
N PRO A 24 13.56 -11.56 -22.18
CA PRO A 24 13.03 -10.21 -22.34
C PRO A 24 13.27 -9.36 -21.09
N THR A 25 13.52 -8.08 -21.36
CA THR A 25 13.69 -6.98 -20.41
C THR A 25 12.59 -5.94 -20.62
N THR A 26 12.53 -4.92 -19.77
CA THR A 26 11.59 -3.81 -19.94
C THR A 26 11.88 -2.96 -21.18
N GLU A 27 13.12 -2.95 -21.67
CA GLU A 27 13.52 -2.20 -22.86
C GLU A 27 12.92 -2.77 -24.15
N ASP A 28 12.65 -4.07 -24.18
CA ASP A 28 12.05 -4.75 -25.32
C ASP A 28 10.57 -4.37 -25.54
N ARG A 29 9.92 -3.77 -24.54
CA ARG A 29 8.47 -3.49 -24.54
C ARG A 29 8.01 -2.67 -25.73
N ALA A 30 8.81 -1.68 -26.16
CA ALA A 30 8.47 -0.83 -27.30
C ALA A 30 8.43 -1.61 -28.63
N ASN A 31 9.18 -2.71 -28.71
CA ASN A 31 9.29 -3.57 -29.90
C ASN A 31 8.34 -4.78 -29.85
N LEU A 32 7.55 -4.92 -28.78
CA LEU A 32 6.63 -6.04 -28.55
C LEU A 32 5.17 -5.56 -28.50
N PRO A 33 4.64 -4.93 -29.57
CA PRO A 33 3.31 -4.32 -29.54
C PRO A 33 2.20 -5.32 -29.26
N TYR A 34 2.20 -6.52 -29.86
CA TYR A 34 1.16 -7.52 -29.63
C TYR A 34 1.23 -8.08 -28.21
N THR A 35 2.42 -8.40 -27.72
CA THR A 35 2.63 -8.94 -26.38
C THR A 35 2.33 -7.88 -25.31
N ASN A 36 2.63 -6.61 -25.56
CA ASN A 36 2.21 -5.51 -24.70
C ASN A 36 0.67 -5.36 -24.70
N ALA A 37 0.01 -5.54 -25.85
CA ALA A 37 -1.44 -5.56 -25.93
C ALA A 37 -2.06 -6.74 -25.16
N VAL A 38 -1.39 -7.90 -25.11
CA VAL A 38 -1.78 -9.02 -24.24
C VAL A 38 -1.76 -8.62 -22.76
N VAL A 39 -0.73 -7.89 -22.32
CA VAL A 39 -0.65 -7.38 -20.94
C VAL A 39 -1.78 -6.40 -20.64
N LYS A 40 -2.06 -5.47 -21.56
CA LYS A 40 -3.22 -4.56 -21.45
C LYS A 40 -4.53 -5.35 -21.33
N GLU A 41 -4.71 -6.39 -22.14
CA GLU A 41 -5.92 -7.20 -22.11
C GLU A 41 -6.07 -7.99 -20.80
N VAL A 42 -4.97 -8.45 -20.18
CA VAL A 42 -5.02 -9.05 -18.84
C VAL A 42 -5.51 -8.04 -17.80
N LEU A 43 -4.97 -6.81 -17.83
CA LEU A 43 -5.38 -5.74 -16.90
C LEU A 43 -6.84 -5.32 -17.10
N ARG A 44 -7.32 -5.33 -18.34
CA ARG A 44 -8.73 -5.07 -18.66
C ARG A 44 -9.63 -6.21 -18.17
N TRP A 45 -9.24 -7.45 -18.44
CA TRP A 45 -10.05 -8.64 -18.17
C TRP A 45 -10.26 -8.91 -16.69
N ASN A 46 -9.21 -8.72 -15.88
CA ASN A 46 -9.28 -8.91 -14.44
C ASN A 46 -8.41 -7.88 -13.71
N PRO A 47 -8.89 -6.63 -13.56
CA PRO A 47 -8.16 -5.60 -12.83
C PRO A 47 -8.02 -5.96 -11.35
N VAL A 48 -6.94 -5.49 -10.72
CA VAL A 48 -6.61 -5.75 -9.30
C VAL A 48 -7.77 -5.37 -8.38
N THR A 49 -8.40 -4.22 -8.65
CA THR A 49 -9.62 -3.74 -7.99
C THR A 49 -10.81 -3.81 -8.95
N PRO A 50 -11.71 -4.81 -8.81
CA PRO A 50 -12.81 -5.04 -9.74
C PRO A 50 -14.00 -4.10 -9.46
N LEU A 51 -13.84 -2.80 -9.72
CA LEU A 51 -14.89 -1.78 -9.52
C LEU A 51 -15.95 -1.74 -10.63
N GLY A 52 -15.96 -2.69 -11.56
CA GLY A 52 -16.91 -2.77 -12.68
C GLY A 52 -16.73 -1.71 -13.78
N VAL A 53 -15.95 -0.65 -13.52
CA VAL A 53 -15.74 0.50 -14.42
C VAL A 53 -15.29 0.06 -15.81
N ALA A 54 -14.32 -0.85 -15.93
CA ALA A 54 -13.81 -1.30 -17.23
C ALA A 54 -14.91 -1.85 -18.16
N HIS A 55 -15.93 -2.54 -17.65
CA HIS A 55 -16.97 -3.15 -18.49
C HIS A 55 -17.87 -2.11 -19.20
N ALA A 56 -17.85 -0.84 -18.79
CA ALA A 56 -18.63 0.23 -19.41
C ALA A 56 -17.90 0.98 -20.54
N PHE A 57 -16.58 0.82 -20.68
CA PHE A 57 -15.75 1.64 -21.57
C PHE A 57 -15.14 0.91 -22.78
N TYR A 58 -15.17 -0.42 -22.81
CA TYR A 58 -14.56 -1.22 -23.89
C TYR A 58 -15.61 -1.88 -24.77
N SER A 59 -15.29 -2.01 -26.05
CA SER A 59 -16.10 -2.81 -26.98
C SER A 59 -15.95 -4.30 -26.64
N ASP A 60 -17.06 -5.04 -26.69
CA ASP A 60 -17.13 -6.46 -26.33
C ASP A 60 -16.36 -6.82 -25.05
N PRO A 61 -16.76 -6.27 -23.89
CA PRO A 61 -15.99 -6.38 -22.64
C PRO A 61 -15.87 -7.84 -22.17
N MET A 62 -16.76 -8.72 -22.63
CA MET A 62 -16.80 -10.15 -22.32
C MET A 62 -15.97 -11.01 -23.27
N THR A 63 -15.21 -10.43 -24.20
CA THR A 63 -14.35 -11.16 -25.16
C THR A 63 -12.87 -10.80 -24.95
N PHE A 64 -12.03 -11.81 -24.70
CA PHE A 64 -10.59 -11.62 -24.49
C PHE A 64 -9.91 -11.46 -25.85
N ASN A 65 -9.58 -10.23 -26.23
CA ASN A 65 -9.00 -9.90 -27.52
C ASN A 65 -7.91 -8.81 -27.37
N PRO A 66 -6.62 -9.17 -27.39
CA PRO A 66 -5.52 -8.20 -27.37
C PRO A 66 -5.51 -7.21 -28.53
N GLU A 67 -6.05 -7.58 -29.70
CA GLU A 67 -5.97 -6.75 -30.90
C GLU A 67 -6.73 -5.42 -30.76
N LYS A 68 -7.62 -5.30 -29.78
CA LYS A 68 -8.34 -4.05 -29.49
C LYS A 68 -7.42 -2.89 -29.11
N PHE A 69 -6.20 -3.17 -28.65
CA PHE A 69 -5.20 -2.14 -28.27
C PHE A 69 -4.15 -1.88 -29.34
N LEU A 70 -4.36 -2.35 -30.57
CA LEU A 70 -3.47 -2.13 -31.70
C LEU A 70 -4.17 -1.26 -32.74
N ASP A 71 -3.50 -0.23 -33.23
CA ASP A 71 -4.01 0.55 -34.36
C ASP A 71 -3.86 -0.25 -35.67
N THR A 72 -4.88 -0.15 -36.52
CA THR A 72 -4.87 -0.65 -37.90
C THR A 72 -5.50 0.40 -38.82
N GLU A 73 -5.50 0.19 -40.13
CA GLU A 73 -6.14 1.11 -41.09
C GLU A 73 -7.64 1.32 -40.81
N THR A 74 -8.32 0.33 -40.21
CA THR A 74 -9.78 0.33 -39.99
C THR A 74 -10.19 0.36 -38.52
N HIS A 75 -9.24 0.35 -37.59
CA HIS A 75 -9.51 0.27 -36.15
C HIS A 75 -8.53 1.15 -35.38
N HIS A 76 -9.08 1.99 -34.49
CA HIS A 76 -8.29 2.78 -33.56
C HIS A 76 -8.15 2.05 -32.23
N ALA A 77 -6.94 2.04 -31.67
CA ALA A 77 -6.66 1.40 -30.40
C ALA A 77 -7.58 1.91 -29.29
N GLU A 78 -8.20 0.98 -28.55
CA GLU A 78 -9.04 1.31 -27.40
C GLU A 78 -8.22 1.91 -26.25
N ASN A 79 -8.91 2.57 -25.32
CA ASN A 79 -8.29 3.27 -24.19
C ASN A 79 -7.33 2.36 -23.41
N ASP A 80 -6.21 2.92 -22.95
CA ASP A 80 -5.24 2.11 -22.21
C ASP A 80 -5.80 1.72 -20.81
N PRO A 81 -5.94 0.42 -20.50
CA PRO A 81 -6.49 -0.02 -19.22
C PRO A 81 -5.61 0.34 -18.02
N HIS A 82 -4.32 0.68 -18.21
CA HIS A 82 -3.47 1.16 -17.12
C HIS A 82 -4.03 2.43 -16.44
N ASN A 83 -4.77 3.25 -17.19
CA ASN A 83 -5.39 4.48 -16.69
C ASN A 83 -6.56 4.22 -15.72
N LEU A 84 -7.05 2.97 -15.65
CA LEU A 84 -8.16 2.58 -14.79
C LEU A 84 -7.76 1.47 -13.81
N ALA A 85 -6.96 0.50 -14.26
CA ALA A 85 -6.58 -0.69 -13.49
C ALA A 85 -5.79 -0.35 -12.22
N PHE A 86 -5.11 0.79 -12.22
CA PHE A 86 -4.35 1.31 -11.09
C PHE A 86 -5.02 2.51 -10.42
N GLY A 87 -6.32 2.74 -10.67
CA GLY A 87 -7.04 3.92 -10.18
C GLY A 87 -6.86 5.14 -11.10
N PHE A 88 -7.63 6.20 -10.81
CA PHE A 88 -7.71 7.41 -11.62
C PHE A 88 -7.66 8.67 -10.74
N GLY A 89 -7.19 9.78 -11.31
CA GLY A 89 -7.05 11.06 -10.58
C GLY A 89 -6.22 10.92 -9.31
N ARG A 90 -6.72 11.46 -8.19
CA ARG A 90 -6.06 11.45 -6.86
C ARG A 90 -5.95 10.06 -6.21
N ARG A 91 -6.48 9.01 -6.83
CA ARG A 91 -6.50 7.61 -6.33
C ARG A 91 -5.62 6.69 -7.17
N ILE A 92 -4.74 7.25 -7.99
CA ILE A 92 -3.82 6.45 -8.80
C ILE A 92 -2.76 5.77 -7.92
N CYS A 93 -2.50 4.50 -8.19
CA CYS A 93 -1.59 3.68 -7.40
C CYS A 93 -0.15 4.21 -7.55
N PRO A 94 0.53 4.58 -6.44
CA PRO A 94 1.91 5.05 -6.52
C PRO A 94 2.87 3.95 -7.00
N GLY A 95 2.53 2.68 -6.75
CA GLY A 95 3.29 1.52 -7.23
C GLY A 95 3.01 1.12 -8.69
N ARG A 96 2.24 1.89 -9.47
CA ARG A 96 1.81 1.49 -10.83
C ARG A 96 2.98 1.13 -11.75
N GLY A 97 4.08 1.88 -11.72
CA GLY A 97 5.22 1.65 -12.60
C GLY A 97 5.96 0.35 -12.27
N PHE A 98 6.13 0.08 -10.97
CA PHE A 98 6.68 -1.18 -10.49
C PHE A 98 5.77 -2.37 -10.81
N ALA A 99 4.46 -2.24 -10.52
CA ALA A 99 3.48 -3.29 -10.79
C ALA A 99 3.37 -3.59 -12.28
N ASP A 100 3.28 -2.57 -13.13
CA ASP A 100 3.23 -2.68 -14.58
C ASP A 100 4.48 -3.37 -15.13
N SER A 101 5.68 -2.90 -14.75
CA SER A 101 6.94 -3.52 -15.17
C SER A 101 7.03 -4.98 -14.73
N THR A 102 6.57 -5.29 -13.50
CA THR A 102 6.56 -6.65 -12.96
C THR A 102 5.58 -7.55 -13.70
N ILE A 103 4.37 -7.07 -13.99
CA ILE A 103 3.35 -7.83 -14.75
C ILE A 103 3.86 -8.07 -16.17
N PHE A 104 4.38 -7.03 -16.82
CA PHE A 104 4.96 -7.14 -18.15
C PHE A 104 6.06 -8.21 -18.16
N LEU A 105 7.09 -8.08 -17.31
CA LEU A 105 8.20 -9.05 -17.21
C LEU A 105 7.71 -10.46 -16.89
N THR A 106 6.75 -10.60 -15.97
CA THR A 106 6.19 -11.91 -15.61
C THR A 106 5.51 -12.55 -16.81
N VAL A 107 4.68 -11.81 -17.55
CA VAL A 107 3.97 -12.34 -18.72
C VAL A 107 4.94 -12.69 -19.83
N VAL A 108 5.83 -11.76 -20.22
CA VAL A 108 6.73 -11.99 -21.36
C VAL A 108 7.74 -13.09 -21.09
N ARG A 109 8.32 -13.16 -19.88
CA ARG A 109 9.28 -14.22 -19.53
C ARG A 109 8.58 -15.57 -19.39
N SER A 110 7.35 -15.60 -18.89
CA SER A 110 6.57 -16.84 -18.87
C SER A 110 6.26 -17.33 -20.27
N LEU A 111 5.85 -16.42 -21.17
CA LEU A 111 5.58 -16.75 -22.57
C LEU A 111 6.86 -17.13 -23.32
N GLN A 112 8.00 -16.53 -22.98
CA GLN A 112 9.31 -16.85 -23.54
C GLN A 112 9.73 -18.27 -23.17
N ALA A 113 9.53 -18.69 -21.92
CA ALA A 113 10.07 -19.96 -21.42
C ALA A 113 9.09 -21.14 -21.55
N PHE A 114 7.78 -20.89 -21.43
CA PHE A 114 6.79 -21.95 -21.22
C PHE A 114 5.66 -21.96 -22.26
N ARG A 115 5.16 -23.16 -22.52
CA ARG A 115 3.82 -23.41 -23.07
C ARG A 115 2.87 -23.67 -21.92
N ILE A 116 1.86 -22.80 -21.78
CA ILE A 116 0.82 -22.87 -20.76
C ILE A 116 -0.47 -23.36 -21.42
N GLY A 117 -0.92 -24.56 -21.06
CA GLY A 117 -2.08 -25.22 -21.65
C GLY A 117 -3.06 -25.75 -20.62
N LYS A 118 -4.15 -26.36 -21.11
CA LYS A 118 -5.10 -27.09 -20.27
C LYS A 118 -4.43 -28.34 -19.70
N LEU A 119 -4.80 -28.72 -18.47
CA LEU A 119 -4.30 -29.96 -17.89
C LEU A 119 -4.99 -31.15 -18.58
N VAL A 120 -4.21 -32.13 -19.03
CA VAL A 120 -4.75 -33.41 -19.51
C VAL A 120 -4.68 -34.42 -18.37
N LYS A 121 -5.84 -34.96 -17.98
CA LYS A 121 -5.94 -36.03 -16.98
C LYS A 121 -6.76 -37.17 -17.57
N ASP A 122 -6.22 -38.38 -17.51
CA ASP A 122 -6.87 -39.60 -18.03
C ASP A 122 -7.30 -39.45 -19.51
N GLY A 123 -6.47 -38.77 -20.31
CA GLY A 123 -6.72 -38.52 -21.74
C GLY A 123 -7.76 -37.44 -22.05
N ARG A 124 -8.29 -36.73 -21.04
CA ARG A 124 -9.26 -35.64 -21.22
C ARG A 124 -8.67 -34.30 -20.79
N GLU A 125 -8.91 -33.27 -21.58
CA GLU A 125 -8.60 -31.89 -21.20
C GLU A 125 -9.55 -31.41 -20.10
N ILE A 126 -8.98 -30.79 -19.07
CA ILE A 126 -9.73 -30.14 -18.01
C ILE A 126 -9.76 -28.65 -18.31
N GLU A 127 -10.96 -28.10 -18.54
CA GLU A 127 -11.17 -26.66 -18.68
C GLU A 127 -10.86 -25.98 -17.33
N PRO A 128 -9.94 -25.00 -17.29
CA PRO A 128 -9.69 -24.22 -16.08
C PRO A 128 -10.93 -23.41 -15.69
N ALA A 129 -11.43 -23.58 -14.46
CA ALA A 129 -12.49 -22.75 -13.93
C ALA A 129 -12.00 -21.30 -13.71
N VAL A 130 -12.71 -20.32 -14.29
CA VAL A 130 -12.41 -18.90 -14.12
C VAL A 130 -13.28 -18.33 -13.01
N ASP A 131 -12.86 -18.59 -11.77
CA ASP A 131 -13.53 -18.15 -10.57
C ASP A 131 -12.57 -17.35 -9.68
N TYR A 132 -13.12 -16.46 -8.84
CA TYR A 132 -12.35 -15.61 -7.93
C TYR A 132 -12.82 -15.74 -6.47
N LEU A 133 -11.92 -15.49 -5.54
CA LEU A 133 -12.22 -15.38 -4.11
C LEU A 133 -12.87 -14.04 -3.80
N PRO A 134 -13.81 -13.98 -2.83
CA PRO A 134 -14.39 -12.71 -2.40
C PRO A 134 -13.33 -11.84 -1.70
N GLY A 135 -13.34 -10.54 -1.98
CA GLY A 135 -12.41 -9.58 -1.36
C GLY A 135 -12.29 -8.28 -2.16
N VAL A 136 -11.55 -7.32 -1.61
CA VAL A 136 -11.25 -6.03 -2.27
C VAL A 136 -10.25 -6.21 -3.43
N ILE A 137 -9.38 -7.21 -3.33
CA ILE A 137 -8.38 -7.58 -4.34
C ILE A 137 -8.80 -8.88 -5.01
N SER A 138 -8.83 -8.90 -6.35
CA SER A 138 -9.18 -10.08 -7.13
C SER A 138 -8.10 -11.16 -7.02
N HIS A 139 -8.46 -12.31 -6.43
CA HIS A 139 -7.60 -13.50 -6.38
C HIS A 139 -8.30 -14.66 -7.09
N PRO A 140 -7.69 -15.31 -8.08
CA PRO A 140 -8.29 -16.48 -8.70
C PRO A 140 -8.39 -17.62 -7.68
N LYS A 141 -9.49 -18.38 -7.74
CA LYS A 141 -9.58 -19.68 -7.06
C LYS A 141 -8.53 -20.62 -7.66
N ALA A 142 -8.16 -21.67 -6.90
CA ALA A 142 -7.25 -22.69 -7.41
C ALA A 142 -7.81 -23.32 -8.71
N PHE A 143 -7.00 -23.32 -9.76
CA PHE A 143 -7.33 -23.90 -11.06
C PHE A 143 -6.19 -24.83 -11.54
N ALA A 144 -6.52 -25.78 -12.42
CA ALA A 144 -5.58 -26.76 -12.94
C ALA A 144 -5.13 -26.39 -14.36
N ILE A 145 -3.82 -26.31 -14.58
CA ILE A 145 -3.19 -26.04 -15.88
C ILE A 145 -1.95 -26.92 -16.06
N SER A 146 -1.50 -27.05 -17.31
CA SER A 146 -0.22 -27.65 -17.67
C SER A 146 0.77 -26.54 -18.03
N ILE A 147 1.98 -26.60 -17.48
CA ILE A 147 3.08 -25.69 -17.81
C ILE A 147 4.26 -26.56 -18.21
N THR A 148 4.76 -26.37 -19.43
CA THR A 148 5.87 -27.15 -20.01
C THR A 148 6.86 -26.22 -20.68
N PRO A 149 8.18 -26.50 -20.68
CA PRO A 149 9.12 -25.73 -21.50
C PRO A 149 8.74 -25.77 -22.98
N ARG A 150 8.95 -24.68 -23.71
CA ARG A 150 8.59 -24.60 -25.14
C ARG A 150 9.42 -25.53 -26.02
N SER A 151 10.70 -25.68 -25.69
CA SER A 151 11.66 -26.55 -26.38
C SER A 151 12.73 -27.05 -25.42
N LYS A 152 13.60 -27.95 -25.88
CA LYS A 152 14.73 -28.44 -25.09
C LYS A 152 15.72 -27.34 -24.70
N GLU A 153 15.91 -26.36 -25.59
CA GLU A 153 16.75 -25.19 -25.34
C GLU A 153 16.19 -24.33 -24.20
N HIS A 154 14.88 -24.06 -24.20
CA HIS A 154 14.22 -23.35 -23.10
C HIS A 154 14.31 -24.11 -21.77
N GLU A 155 14.25 -25.45 -21.80
CA GLU A 155 14.47 -26.26 -20.59
C GLU A 155 15.88 -26.08 -20.02
N LEU A 156 16.90 -26.11 -20.88
CA LEU A 156 18.29 -25.89 -20.47
C LEU A 156 18.48 -24.48 -19.90
N PHE A 157 17.87 -23.48 -20.53
CA PHE A 157 17.86 -22.11 -20.07
C PHE A 157 17.21 -21.95 -18.68
N ILE A 158 16.05 -22.58 -18.44
CA ILE A 158 15.40 -22.54 -17.12
C ILE A 158 16.31 -23.17 -16.06
N ARG A 159 16.98 -24.28 -16.39
CA ARG A 159 17.88 -24.97 -15.47
C ARG A 159 19.19 -24.21 -15.20
N SER A 160 19.66 -23.37 -16.14
CA SER A 160 20.87 -22.57 -15.90
C SER A 160 20.64 -21.50 -14.83
N VAL A 161 19.41 -21.00 -14.67
CA VAL A 161 19.05 -20.10 -13.57
C VAL A 161 19.30 -20.76 -12.21
N GLU A 162 19.07 -22.07 -12.06
CA GLU A 162 19.36 -22.79 -10.80
C GLU A 162 20.87 -22.93 -10.52
N ILE A 163 21.71 -22.78 -11.54
CA ILE A 163 23.17 -22.81 -11.40
C ILE A 163 23.68 -21.43 -10.95
N GLU A 164 23.19 -20.35 -11.57
CA GLU A 164 23.56 -18.97 -11.24
C GLU A 164 22.95 -18.49 -9.91
N HIS A 165 21.74 -18.96 -9.62
CA HIS A 165 20.98 -18.66 -8.41
C HIS A 165 20.57 -19.97 -7.73
N PRO A 166 21.50 -20.65 -7.03
CA PRO A 166 21.21 -21.89 -6.34
C PRO A 166 20.12 -21.71 -5.31
N TRP A 167 19.25 -22.71 -5.21
CA TRP A 167 18.15 -22.74 -4.25
C TRP A 167 18.64 -22.59 -2.81
N GLU A 168 18.26 -21.49 -2.16
CA GLU A 168 18.50 -21.27 -0.74
C GLU A 168 17.26 -21.61 0.09
N LYS A 169 17.51 -21.99 1.36
CA LYS A 169 16.44 -22.29 2.31
C LYS A 169 15.83 -20.97 2.80
N GLY A 170 14.61 -20.64 2.36
CA GLY A 170 13.95 -19.39 2.75
C GLY A 170 13.76 -19.23 4.27
N ASP A 171 13.80 -17.98 4.75
CA ASP A 171 13.82 -17.58 6.17
C ASP A 171 12.50 -17.82 6.95
N ILE A 172 11.53 -18.54 6.37
CA ILE A 172 10.17 -18.75 6.95
C ILE A 172 10.18 -19.60 8.24
N VAL A 173 11.32 -20.13 8.68
CA VAL A 173 11.44 -20.95 9.92
C VAL A 173 11.02 -20.17 11.19
N ILE A 174 10.87 -18.84 11.12
CA ILE A 174 10.54 -17.99 12.28
C ILE A 174 9.01 -17.86 12.51
N VAL A 175 8.14 -18.19 11.55
CA VAL A 175 6.68 -18.07 11.73
C VAL A 175 6.06 -19.43 12.06
N LYS A 176 5.76 -19.67 13.35
CA LYS A 176 4.91 -20.80 13.74
C LYS A 176 3.49 -20.60 13.14
N PRO A 177 2.94 -21.56 12.38
CA PRO A 177 1.55 -21.47 11.95
C PRO A 177 0.62 -21.53 13.17
N PRO A 178 -0.58 -20.90 13.12
CA PRO A 178 -1.56 -21.00 14.18
C PRO A 178 -1.93 -22.47 14.44
N SER A 179 -2.02 -22.85 15.71
CA SER A 179 -2.40 -24.20 16.12
C SER A 179 -3.85 -24.48 15.71
N TYR A 180 -4.05 -25.36 14.74
CA TYR A 180 -5.37 -25.93 14.46
C TYR A 180 -5.70 -26.99 15.52
N ASP A 181 -6.89 -26.89 16.10
CA ASP A 181 -7.45 -27.94 16.95
C ASP A 181 -7.67 -29.22 16.12
N THR A 182 -7.04 -30.33 16.54
CA THR A 182 -7.14 -31.64 15.88
C THR A 182 -7.96 -32.64 16.69
N SER A 183 -8.72 -32.16 17.68
CA SER A 183 -9.57 -32.96 18.57
C SER A 183 -10.58 -33.87 17.85
N GLY A 184 -10.89 -33.60 16.57
CA GLY A 184 -11.79 -34.40 15.73
C GLY A 184 -11.17 -35.57 14.96
N MET A 185 -9.85 -35.75 14.91
CA MET A 185 -9.22 -36.82 14.10
C MET A 185 -8.68 -37.98 14.95
N ARG A 186 -9.60 -38.76 15.54
CA ARG A 186 -9.31 -40.07 16.12
C ARG A 186 -9.43 -41.16 15.05
N GLY A 187 -8.32 -41.82 14.70
CA GLY A 187 -8.33 -43.04 13.88
C GLY A 187 -7.20 -43.23 12.86
N VAL A 188 -6.35 -42.23 12.60
CA VAL A 188 -5.30 -42.34 11.56
C VAL A 188 -3.93 -42.58 12.18
N LYS A 189 -3.22 -43.63 11.73
CA LYS A 189 -1.91 -44.06 12.24
C LYS A 189 -0.84 -42.98 12.01
N SER A 190 0.10 -42.85 12.94
CA SER A 190 1.10 -41.75 12.98
C SER A 190 2.01 -41.64 11.75
N SER A 191 2.18 -42.73 10.99
CA SER A 191 2.91 -42.76 9.71
C SER A 191 2.17 -42.08 8.56
N GLU A 192 0.84 -41.99 8.61
CA GLU A 192 0.02 -41.30 7.60
C GLU A 192 -0.13 -39.80 7.91
N LYS A 193 -0.13 -39.42 9.19
CA LYS A 193 -0.09 -38.00 9.62
C LYS A 193 1.22 -37.30 9.21
N ARG A 194 2.36 -38.00 9.18
CA ARG A 194 3.64 -37.44 8.69
C ARG A 194 3.69 -37.28 7.17
N LYS A 195 3.16 -38.24 6.40
CA LYS A 195 3.04 -38.11 4.92
C LYS A 195 2.10 -36.97 4.50
N ALA A 196 1.08 -36.64 5.30
CA ALA A 196 0.21 -35.51 5.03
C ALA A 196 0.89 -34.14 5.28
N LEU A 197 1.89 -34.08 6.16
CA LEU A 197 2.62 -32.85 6.49
C LEU A 197 3.81 -32.57 5.55
N GLU A 198 4.45 -33.61 4.98
CA GLU A 198 5.57 -33.45 4.03
C GLU A 198 5.12 -33.05 2.61
N ILE A 199 3.84 -33.20 2.27
CA ILE A 199 3.31 -32.86 0.94
C ILE A 199 2.98 -31.36 0.80
N SER A 200 3.02 -30.57 1.87
CA SER A 200 2.76 -29.11 1.84
C SER A 200 4.01 -28.23 1.72
N GLN A 201 5.20 -28.80 1.57
CA GLN A 201 6.47 -28.06 1.45
C GLN A 201 7.07 -28.18 0.04
N TRP A 202 6.35 -27.66 -0.95
CA TRP A 202 6.89 -27.44 -2.30
C TRP A 202 6.45 -26.05 -2.76
N HIS A 203 7.23 -25.03 -2.41
CA HIS A 203 7.02 -23.66 -2.87
C HIS A 203 8.27 -23.16 -3.59
N LEU A 204 8.07 -22.76 -4.84
CA LEU A 204 9.02 -22.03 -5.66
C LEU A 204 9.24 -20.65 -5.00
N TYR A 205 10.46 -20.37 -4.53
CA TYR A 205 10.89 -19.05 -4.09
C TYR A 205 11.52 -18.34 -5.29
N VAL A 206 10.72 -17.54 -5.99
CA VAL A 206 11.23 -16.40 -6.76
C VAL A 206 10.67 -15.17 -6.04
N GLY A 207 11.55 -14.41 -5.41
CA GLY A 207 11.17 -13.29 -4.55
C GLY A 207 10.40 -12.22 -5.32
N ILE A 208 9.12 -12.05 -4.96
CA ILE A 208 8.31 -10.86 -5.29
C ILE A 208 7.44 -10.59 -4.06
N SER A 209 7.69 -9.46 -3.38
CA SER A 209 6.82 -8.92 -2.33
C SER A 209 5.55 -8.33 -2.94
N VAL A 210 4.70 -9.18 -3.50
CA VAL A 210 3.26 -8.96 -3.63
C VAL A 210 2.63 -10.32 -3.39
N GLY A 211 1.97 -10.50 -2.24
CA GLY A 211 1.49 -11.79 -1.78
C GLY A 211 0.59 -12.50 -2.78
N ILE A 212 1.15 -13.43 -3.55
CA ILE A 212 0.43 -14.45 -4.30
C ILE A 212 1.02 -15.79 -3.86
N SER A 213 0.42 -16.41 -2.86
CA SER A 213 0.71 -17.80 -2.49
C SER A 213 -0.40 -18.68 -3.06
N VAL A 214 -0.14 -19.33 -4.18
CA VAL A 214 -0.99 -20.41 -4.70
C VAL A 214 -0.31 -21.75 -4.35
N PRO A 215 -0.90 -22.62 -3.53
CA PRO A 215 -0.30 -23.92 -3.23
C PRO A 215 -0.47 -24.87 -4.43
N MET A 216 0.61 -25.13 -5.16
CA MET A 216 0.67 -26.19 -6.19
C MET A 216 1.07 -27.52 -5.55
N LYS A 217 0.23 -28.56 -5.68
CA LYS A 217 0.61 -29.94 -5.35
C LYS A 217 1.12 -30.65 -6.60
N ILE A 218 2.43 -30.84 -6.69
CA ILE A 218 3.07 -31.74 -7.66
C ILE A 218 3.25 -33.10 -6.99
N LYS A 219 2.88 -34.20 -7.66
CA LYS A 219 3.12 -35.58 -7.19
C LYS A 219 4.01 -36.31 -8.19
N GLN A 220 5.24 -36.65 -7.77
CA GLN A 220 6.04 -37.79 -8.23
C GLN A 220 6.83 -38.28 -6.99
N GLY A 221 7.14 -39.54 -6.73
CA GLY A 221 7.50 -40.64 -7.63
C GLY A 221 8.89 -41.13 -7.24
N GLN A 222 8.98 -41.93 -6.16
CA GLN A 222 10.05 -42.85 -5.74
C GLN A 222 11.51 -42.40 -5.46
N CYS A 223 12.08 -43.06 -4.43
CA CYS A 223 13.50 -43.31 -4.09
C CYS A 223 14.32 -42.18 -3.43
N LEU A 224 15.27 -42.39 -2.50
CA LEU A 224 15.74 -43.50 -1.63
C LEU A 224 16.81 -42.90 -0.68
N THR A 225 17.12 -43.58 0.44
CA THR A 225 18.30 -43.42 1.36
C THR A 225 18.23 -42.30 2.43
N GLY A 226 18.78 -42.37 3.66
CA GLY A 226 19.54 -43.41 4.39
C GLY A 226 20.61 -42.80 5.33
N TYR A 227 20.40 -42.83 6.67
CA TYR A 227 21.39 -42.73 7.80
C TYR A 227 22.14 -41.38 8.08
N PRO A 228 22.86 -41.18 9.22
CA PRO A 228 22.33 -40.89 10.57
C PRO A 228 23.03 -39.74 11.38
N GLN A 229 22.32 -39.25 12.40
CA GLN A 229 22.70 -38.57 13.66
C GLN A 229 24.18 -38.19 13.96
N TRP A 230 24.41 -36.93 14.40
CA TRP A 230 25.30 -36.55 15.52
C TRP A 230 24.82 -35.23 16.21
N PRO A 231 24.91 -35.07 17.56
CA PRO A 231 24.32 -33.94 18.30
C PRO A 231 25.32 -32.99 19.00
N ARG A 232 24.85 -31.75 19.29
CA ARG A 232 25.27 -30.80 20.35
C ARG A 232 26.75 -30.36 20.41
N LEU A 233 27.00 -29.07 20.13
CA LEU A 233 27.75 -28.16 21.02
C LEU A 233 27.61 -26.71 20.53
N ALA A 234 27.59 -25.75 21.49
CA ALA A 234 27.45 -24.30 21.33
C ALA A 234 25.98 -23.85 21.09
N PHE A 235 25.34 -23.01 21.88
CA PHE A 235 25.81 -21.90 22.71
C PHE A 235 24.90 -21.78 23.94
N ALA A 236 25.45 -22.05 25.11
CA ALA A 236 24.89 -21.62 26.39
C ALA A 236 25.63 -20.35 26.78
N LEU A 237 25.14 -19.18 26.37
CA LEU A 237 25.50 -17.89 26.97
C LEU A 237 24.29 -16.94 26.97
N ASN A 238 23.91 -16.54 28.17
CA ASN A 238 23.12 -15.37 28.57
C ASN A 238 21.59 -15.39 28.39
N PHE A 239 20.92 -15.99 29.38
CA PHE A 239 19.58 -15.59 29.83
C PHE A 239 19.70 -14.74 31.11
N CYS A 240 19.41 -13.44 31.02
CA CYS A 240 18.94 -12.55 32.09
C CYS A 240 18.34 -11.27 31.41
N PRO A 241 17.35 -10.58 31.98
CA PRO A 241 16.09 -10.27 31.30
C PRO A 241 16.05 -8.86 30.69
N ILE A 242 15.69 -8.80 29.41
CA ILE A 242 15.50 -7.57 28.61
C ILE A 242 14.30 -6.70 29.06
N GLN A 243 13.49 -7.14 30.02
CA GLN A 243 12.29 -6.41 30.42
C GLN A 243 12.54 -5.14 31.24
N GLU A 244 13.71 -5.00 31.88
CA GLU A 244 14.04 -3.80 32.67
C GLU A 244 14.83 -2.75 31.86
N TYR A 245 15.59 -3.18 30.85
CA TYR A 245 16.34 -2.28 29.96
C TYR A 245 15.43 -1.50 29.01
N LEU A 246 14.28 -2.06 28.61
CA LEU A 246 13.30 -1.37 27.76
C LEU A 246 12.49 -0.28 28.47
N LYS A 247 12.56 -0.16 29.80
CA LYS A 247 11.88 0.92 30.54
C LYS A 247 12.71 2.20 30.67
N GLN A 248 14.02 2.17 30.37
CA GLN A 248 14.92 3.30 30.66
C GLN A 248 15.68 3.88 29.47
N THR A 249 15.63 3.27 28.28
CA THR A 249 16.25 3.87 27.09
C THR A 249 15.24 4.58 26.19
N ALA A 250 15.29 5.91 26.27
CA ALA A 250 14.76 6.94 25.36
C ALA A 250 13.23 7.02 25.18
N MET A 251 12.61 8.01 25.82
CA MET A 251 11.41 8.64 25.26
C MET A 251 11.81 9.27 23.91
N ALA A 252 11.75 8.48 22.83
CA ALA A 252 11.86 9.01 21.48
C ALA A 252 10.73 10.04 21.30
N HIS A 253 11.10 11.30 21.04
CA HIS A 253 10.15 12.33 20.65
C HIS A 253 9.49 11.93 19.33
N LEU A 254 8.31 11.32 19.41
CA LEU A 254 7.50 10.83 18.28
C LEU A 254 6.99 11.95 17.37
N LEU A 255 7.00 13.20 17.84
CA LEU A 255 6.51 14.35 17.09
C LEU A 255 7.53 15.49 17.15
N ARG A 256 7.67 16.22 16.04
CA ARG A 256 8.51 17.42 15.90
C ARG A 256 7.74 18.53 15.19
N GLY A 257 8.20 19.77 15.35
CA GLY A 257 7.66 20.93 14.63
C GLY A 257 6.61 21.72 15.40
N THR A 258 5.83 22.50 14.65
CA THR A 258 4.84 23.47 15.14
C THR A 258 3.43 23.01 14.82
N ALA A 259 2.57 22.87 15.83
CA ALA A 259 1.20 22.41 15.64
C ALA A 259 0.16 23.52 15.85
N PHE A 260 -0.87 23.53 15.01
CA PHE A 260 -2.04 24.40 15.08
C PHE A 260 -3.29 23.57 15.39
N ILE A 261 -3.98 23.87 16.50
CA ILE A 261 -5.11 23.05 16.98
C ILE A 261 -6.35 23.93 17.14
N THR A 262 -7.42 23.64 16.39
CA THR A 262 -8.73 24.25 16.58
C THR A 262 -9.56 23.51 17.63
N GLY A 263 -10.44 24.22 18.35
CA GLY A 263 -11.21 23.62 19.44
C GLY A 263 -10.34 23.25 20.65
N ALA A 264 -9.21 23.93 20.83
CA ALA A 264 -8.20 23.58 21.81
C ALA A 264 -8.58 23.95 23.26
N GLY A 265 -9.68 24.68 23.46
CA GLY A 265 -10.11 25.12 24.78
C GLY A 265 -10.67 23.98 25.66
N SER A 266 -11.03 22.84 25.09
CA SER A 266 -11.65 21.76 25.86
C SER A 266 -11.59 20.40 25.16
N GLY A 267 -12.03 19.35 25.85
CA GLY A 267 -12.30 18.04 25.26
C GLY A 267 -11.10 17.45 24.51
N ILE A 268 -11.37 16.97 23.29
CA ILE A 268 -10.37 16.31 22.45
C ILE A 268 -9.25 17.27 22.07
N GLY A 269 -9.54 18.51 21.68
CA GLY A 269 -8.52 19.49 21.26
C GLY A 269 -7.52 19.78 22.38
N ALA A 270 -8.00 20.00 23.61
CA ALA A 270 -7.14 20.16 24.79
C ALA A 270 -6.32 18.88 25.08
N GLY A 271 -6.94 17.70 24.95
CA GLY A 271 -6.26 16.43 25.12
C GLY A 271 -5.15 16.18 24.08
N VAL A 272 -5.38 16.58 22.83
CA VAL A 272 -4.37 16.53 21.76
C VAL A 272 -3.19 17.44 22.10
N ALA A 273 -3.44 18.68 22.55
CA ALA A 273 -2.38 19.60 22.95
C ALA A 273 -1.47 18.99 24.04
N HIS A 274 -2.06 18.40 25.09
CA HIS A 274 -1.29 17.73 26.14
C HIS A 274 -0.48 16.53 25.61
N LYS A 275 -1.07 15.73 24.72
CA LYS A 275 -0.37 14.58 24.12
C LYS A 275 0.76 15.03 23.19
N PHE A 276 0.56 16.09 22.40
CA PHE A 276 1.57 16.58 21.47
C PHE A 276 2.83 17.06 22.19
N ILE A 277 2.68 17.82 23.28
CA ILE A 277 3.82 18.22 24.12
C ILE A 277 4.55 16.99 24.68
N ARG A 278 3.82 16.04 25.26
CA ARG A 278 4.41 14.81 25.82
C ARG A 278 5.18 13.98 24.81
N ASN A 279 4.88 14.15 23.51
CA ASN A 279 5.52 13.44 22.42
C ASN A 279 6.55 14.28 21.63
N GLY A 280 6.88 15.49 22.10
CA GLY A 280 8.02 16.26 21.56
C GLY A 280 7.70 17.54 20.79
N ILE A 281 6.43 17.91 20.63
CA ILE A 281 6.08 19.22 20.08
C ILE A 281 6.49 20.32 21.07
N SER A 282 7.34 21.24 20.62
CA SER A 282 7.83 22.37 21.42
C SER A 282 7.07 23.68 21.16
N LYS A 283 6.33 23.79 20.05
CA LYS A 283 5.58 24.98 19.65
C LYS A 283 4.12 24.64 19.32
N LEU A 284 3.18 25.26 20.04
CA LEU A 284 1.75 25.00 19.90
C LEU A 284 0.94 26.29 19.74
N ALA A 285 0.12 26.32 18.70
CA ALA A 285 -0.94 27.30 18.54
C ALA A 285 -2.29 26.68 18.95
N LEU A 286 -2.89 27.24 20.00
CA LEU A 286 -4.18 26.80 20.52
C LEU A 286 -5.25 27.83 20.14
N VAL A 287 -6.23 27.41 19.37
CA VAL A 287 -7.32 28.29 18.93
C VAL A 287 -8.69 27.72 19.27
N ASP A 288 -9.57 28.60 19.73
CA ASP A 288 -10.93 28.27 20.19
C ASP A 288 -11.75 29.57 20.22
N ILE A 289 -13.07 29.48 20.23
CA ILE A 289 -13.92 30.67 20.44
C ILE A 289 -13.89 31.14 21.91
N ASN A 290 -13.63 30.21 22.84
CA ASN A 290 -13.63 30.48 24.27
C ASN A 290 -12.22 30.79 24.79
N SER A 291 -11.91 32.09 24.92
CA SER A 291 -10.62 32.59 25.41
C SER A 291 -10.30 32.18 26.85
N SER A 292 -11.30 32.10 27.74
CA SER A 292 -11.08 31.71 29.15
C SER A 292 -10.63 30.24 29.24
N ASN A 293 -11.25 29.38 28.44
CA ASN A 293 -10.87 27.97 28.38
C ASN A 293 -9.47 27.79 27.78
N LEU A 294 -9.13 28.54 26.73
CA LEU A 294 -7.76 28.56 26.18
C LEU A 294 -6.72 28.95 27.22
N GLN A 295 -7.00 29.96 28.06
CA GLN A 295 -6.09 30.38 29.12
C GLN A 295 -5.84 29.26 30.12
N LYS A 296 -6.91 28.60 30.59
CA LYS A 296 -6.80 27.46 31.52
C LYS A 296 -5.97 26.31 30.94
N VAL A 297 -6.22 25.96 29.67
CA VAL A 297 -5.45 24.90 28.99
C VAL A 297 -3.99 25.32 28.82
N SER A 298 -3.73 26.56 28.42
CA SER A 298 -2.37 27.11 28.27
C SER A 298 -1.58 27.08 29.59
N GLU A 299 -2.20 27.48 30.70
CA GLU A 299 -1.61 27.42 32.03
C GLU A 299 -1.28 25.97 32.44
N SER A 300 -2.22 25.05 32.24
CA SER A 300 -2.03 23.61 32.50
C SER A 300 -0.86 23.01 31.68
N LEU A 301 -0.75 23.39 30.41
CA LEU A 301 0.35 22.95 29.53
C LEU A 301 1.69 23.52 30.01
N LYS A 302 1.76 24.80 30.37
CA LYS A 302 2.98 25.43 30.91
C LYS A 302 3.42 24.84 32.25
N GLN A 303 2.47 24.46 33.12
CA GLN A 303 2.80 23.76 34.36
C GLN A 303 3.46 22.41 34.10
N THR A 304 2.99 21.69 33.09
CA THR A 304 3.51 20.35 32.74
C THR A 304 4.79 20.43 31.91
N SER A 305 4.99 21.50 31.14
CA SER A 305 6.15 21.67 30.27
C SER A 305 6.49 23.16 30.13
N PRO A 306 7.29 23.71 31.06
CA PRO A 306 7.61 25.15 31.11
C PRO A 306 8.30 25.70 29.87
N HIS A 307 8.96 24.84 29.09
CA HIS A 307 9.72 25.20 27.90
C HIS A 307 8.89 25.24 26.61
N VAL A 308 7.61 24.88 26.66
CA VAL A 308 6.75 24.93 25.47
C VAL A 308 6.42 26.38 25.11
N GLU A 309 6.62 26.74 23.84
CA GLU A 309 6.15 28.00 23.30
C GLU A 309 4.67 27.87 22.90
N LEU A 310 3.82 28.71 23.48
CA LEU A 310 2.38 28.70 23.22
C LEU A 310 1.94 30.01 22.59
N LEU A 311 1.14 29.91 21.53
CA LEU A 311 0.37 31.01 20.97
C LEU A 311 -1.10 30.67 21.14
N ILE A 312 -1.84 31.53 21.85
CA ILE A 312 -3.30 31.38 21.98
C ILE A 312 -4.01 32.44 21.13
N ALA A 313 -5.07 32.04 20.43
CA ALA A 313 -5.90 32.97 19.69
C ALA A 313 -7.39 32.60 19.83
N SER A 314 -8.20 33.59 20.21
CA SER A 314 -9.65 33.43 20.15
C SER A 314 -10.14 33.63 18.72
N LEU A 315 -10.83 32.64 18.14
CA LEU A 315 -11.41 32.76 16.80
C LEU A 315 -12.65 31.89 16.63
N ASN A 316 -13.50 32.33 15.69
CA ASN A 316 -14.58 31.51 15.14
C ASN A 316 -14.11 30.86 13.83
N VAL A 317 -14.07 29.53 13.78
CA VAL A 317 -13.66 28.76 12.61
C VAL A 317 -14.56 28.99 11.38
N THR A 318 -15.79 29.46 11.57
CA THR A 318 -16.69 29.82 10.46
C THR A 318 -16.36 31.18 9.84
N ASN A 319 -15.40 31.92 10.40
CA ASN A 319 -14.97 33.21 9.88
C ASN A 319 -13.60 33.08 9.21
N GLU A 320 -13.61 33.08 7.87
CA GLU A 320 -12.41 32.93 7.04
C GLU A 320 -11.29 33.91 7.39
N ALA A 321 -11.61 35.20 7.56
CA ALA A 321 -10.60 36.21 7.87
C ALA A 321 -9.92 35.94 9.21
N GLN A 322 -10.67 35.49 10.22
CA GLN A 322 -10.09 35.14 11.53
C GLN A 322 -9.18 33.91 11.44
N VAL A 323 -9.58 32.90 10.66
CA VAL A 323 -8.78 31.69 10.43
C VAL A 323 -7.47 32.04 9.71
N ASN A 324 -7.55 32.78 8.60
CA ASN A 324 -6.38 33.18 7.81
C ASN A 324 -5.40 34.01 8.68
N ASN A 325 -5.91 34.99 9.41
CA ASN A 325 -5.11 35.82 10.30
C ASN A 325 -4.43 35.00 11.40
N ALA A 326 -5.12 34.00 11.96
CA ALA A 326 -4.54 33.14 13.00
C ALA A 326 -3.40 32.28 12.45
N VAL A 327 -3.59 31.63 11.30
CA VAL A 327 -2.55 30.82 10.66
C VAL A 327 -1.33 31.68 10.31
N GLN A 328 -1.55 32.86 9.72
CA GLN A 328 -0.46 33.78 9.39
C GLN A 328 0.29 34.27 10.64
N LYS A 329 -0.44 34.56 11.73
CA LYS A 329 0.17 34.95 13.00
C LYS A 329 1.04 33.84 13.58
N VAL A 330 0.62 32.59 13.44
CA VAL A 330 1.38 31.42 13.91
C VAL A 330 2.64 31.23 13.08
N ALA A 331 2.54 31.30 11.75
CA ALA A 331 3.72 31.25 10.89
C ALA A 331 4.70 32.40 11.16
N THR A 332 4.19 33.62 11.40
CA THR A 332 5.03 34.77 11.75
C THR A 332 5.74 34.56 13.10
N ASN A 333 5.03 34.00 14.09
CA ASN A 333 5.58 33.86 15.45
C ASN A 333 6.51 32.66 15.60
N PHE A 334 6.18 31.53 14.96
CA PHE A 334 6.93 30.27 15.10
C PHE A 334 7.86 29.99 13.91
N GLY A 335 7.76 30.77 12.84
CA GLY A 335 8.48 30.63 11.58
C GLY A 335 7.82 29.67 10.60
N ARG A 336 6.98 28.75 11.09
CA ARG A 336 6.33 27.71 10.29
C ARG A 336 5.10 27.11 10.98
N VAL A 337 4.32 26.35 10.23
CA VAL A 337 3.27 25.43 10.72
C VAL A 337 3.48 24.07 10.07
N ASP A 338 3.57 23.01 10.89
CA ASP A 338 3.88 21.64 10.44
C ASP A 338 2.69 20.69 10.59
N ILE A 339 1.85 20.91 11.60
CA ILE A 339 0.72 20.02 11.90
C ILE A 339 -0.56 20.85 12.07
N GLY A 340 -1.62 20.48 11.35
CA GLY A 340 -2.96 21.06 11.51
C GLY A 340 -3.94 20.07 12.12
N VAL A 341 -4.53 20.40 13.26
CA VAL A 341 -5.56 19.57 13.93
C VAL A 341 -6.88 20.31 13.95
N ASN A 342 -7.80 19.89 13.09
CA ASN A 342 -9.15 20.46 13.00
C ASN A 342 -10.09 19.74 13.96
N CYS A 343 -10.14 20.18 15.22
CA CYS A 343 -10.92 19.53 16.27
C CYS A 343 -12.14 20.35 16.74
N ALA A 344 -12.28 21.61 16.30
CA ALA A 344 -13.49 22.39 16.57
C ALA A 344 -14.72 21.70 15.96
N GLY A 345 -15.73 21.44 16.79
CA GLY A 345 -16.96 20.79 16.35
C GLY A 345 -18.09 20.94 17.36
N VAL A 346 -19.32 20.87 16.87
CA VAL A 346 -20.53 20.90 17.68
C VAL A 346 -21.45 19.75 17.31
N GLY A 347 -22.14 19.17 18.30
CA GLY A 347 -23.26 18.28 18.02
C GLY A 347 -24.45 19.06 17.46
N ASP A 348 -25.26 18.39 16.64
CA ASP A 348 -26.62 18.87 16.36
C ASP A 348 -27.47 18.77 17.63
N SER A 349 -28.66 19.37 17.59
CA SER A 349 -29.71 19.34 18.62
C SER A 349 -30.10 17.95 19.12
N GLY A 350 -29.66 16.86 18.47
CA GLY A 350 -29.98 15.48 18.83
C GLY A 350 -31.44 15.11 18.56
N LYS A 351 -32.18 16.00 17.91
CA LYS A 351 -33.59 15.82 17.58
C LYS A 351 -33.74 15.07 16.26
N PRO A 352 -34.85 14.35 16.06
CA PRO A 352 -35.21 13.84 14.74
C PRO A 352 -35.29 14.96 13.70
N THR A 353 -34.96 14.68 12.44
CA THR A 353 -34.85 15.67 11.35
C THR A 353 -36.07 16.59 11.17
N HIS A 354 -37.28 16.09 11.43
CA HIS A 354 -38.51 16.89 11.33
C HIS A 354 -38.69 17.89 12.49
N GLN A 355 -37.89 17.78 13.54
CA GLN A 355 -37.89 18.64 14.73
C GLN A 355 -36.62 19.50 14.85
N SER A 356 -35.59 19.21 14.04
CA SER A 356 -34.39 20.04 13.95
C SER A 356 -34.73 21.34 13.21
N SER A 357 -34.23 22.47 13.70
CA SER A 357 -34.37 23.73 12.99
C SER A 357 -33.34 23.83 11.88
N LEU A 358 -33.67 24.51 10.78
CA LEU A 358 -32.69 24.83 9.73
C LEU A 358 -31.49 25.60 10.30
N ARG A 359 -31.70 26.42 11.34
CA ARG A 359 -30.64 27.15 12.04
C ARG A 359 -29.64 26.22 12.73
N ASP A 360 -30.13 25.20 13.43
CA ASP A 360 -29.27 24.25 14.14
C ASP A 360 -28.49 23.38 13.13
N TRP A 361 -29.16 22.95 12.06
CA TRP A 361 -28.53 22.26 10.94
C TRP A 361 -27.43 23.11 10.30
N GLN A 362 -27.74 24.35 9.93
CA GLN A 362 -26.79 25.25 9.27
C GLN A 362 -25.60 25.54 10.18
N ARG A 363 -25.82 25.75 11.47
CA ARG A 363 -24.75 25.93 12.45
C ARG A 363 -23.81 24.70 12.50
N ALA A 364 -24.36 23.49 12.46
CA ALA A 364 -23.55 22.27 12.45
C ALA A 364 -22.75 22.14 11.15
N VAL A 365 -23.34 22.46 9.99
CA VAL A 365 -22.63 22.48 8.70
C VAL A 365 -21.53 23.53 8.68
N ASP A 366 -21.83 24.76 9.11
CA ASP A 366 -20.88 25.87 9.11
C ASP A 366 -19.66 25.59 9.99
N ILE A 367 -19.85 24.96 11.14
CA ILE A 367 -18.74 24.65 12.07
C ILE A 367 -18.02 23.38 11.63
N ASN A 368 -18.75 22.27 11.44
CA ASN A 368 -18.15 20.94 11.28
C ASN A 368 -17.68 20.65 9.86
N GLN A 369 -18.18 21.38 8.86
CA GLN A 369 -17.78 21.21 7.45
C GLN A 369 -17.05 22.46 6.96
N THR A 370 -17.75 23.60 6.89
CA THR A 370 -17.18 24.84 6.34
C THR A 370 -15.98 25.31 7.16
N GLY A 371 -16.06 25.27 8.49
CA GLY A 371 -14.97 25.66 9.38
C GLY A 371 -13.74 24.77 9.28
N VAL A 372 -13.93 23.46 9.08
CA VAL A 372 -12.83 22.51 8.82
C VAL A 372 -12.17 22.84 7.49
N TRP A 373 -12.97 23.03 6.43
CA TRP A 373 -12.45 23.38 5.11
C TRP A 373 -11.69 24.71 5.10
N LEU A 374 -12.22 25.75 5.76
CA LEU A 374 -11.54 27.05 5.90
C LEU A 374 -10.19 26.90 6.62
N SER A 375 -10.17 26.14 7.71
CA SER A 375 -8.95 25.88 8.48
C SER A 375 -7.92 25.11 7.68
N GLN A 376 -8.32 24.04 6.98
CA GLN A 376 -7.44 23.26 6.10
C GLN A 376 -6.87 24.12 4.97
N ARG A 377 -7.72 24.89 4.29
CA ARG A 377 -7.29 25.74 3.18
C ARG A 377 -6.24 26.77 3.63
N ALA A 378 -6.47 27.44 4.77
CA ALA A 378 -5.51 28.41 5.31
C ALA A 378 -4.19 27.76 5.72
N LEU A 379 -4.24 26.63 6.43
CA LEU A 379 -3.06 25.87 6.86
C LEU A 379 -2.23 25.39 5.67
N VAL A 380 -2.89 24.83 4.66
CA VAL A 380 -2.25 24.35 3.43
C VAL A 380 -1.62 25.51 2.66
N GLN A 381 -2.32 26.64 2.49
CA GLN A 381 -1.76 27.83 1.86
C GLN A 381 -0.47 28.30 2.56
N GLN A 382 -0.44 28.24 3.90
CA GLN A 382 0.75 28.61 4.66
C GLN A 382 1.86 27.56 4.55
N MET A 383 1.53 26.27 4.63
CA MET A 383 2.50 25.17 4.49
C MET A 383 3.17 25.17 3.12
N LEU A 384 2.43 25.47 2.06
CA LEU A 384 2.93 25.65 0.69
C LEU A 384 4.04 26.72 0.58
N THR A 385 4.06 27.70 1.48
CA THR A 385 5.09 28.77 1.49
C THR A 385 6.35 28.40 2.26
N GLN A 386 6.41 27.21 2.88
CA GLN A 386 7.45 26.78 3.82
C GLN A 386 8.18 25.54 3.25
N THR A 387 9.37 25.72 2.68
CA THR A 387 10.09 24.78 1.79
C THR A 387 10.85 23.58 2.43
N PHE A 388 11.37 22.71 1.54
CA PHE A 388 11.85 21.29 1.48
C PHE A 388 12.61 20.50 2.58
N VAL A 389 12.54 19.13 2.49
CA VAL A 389 13.41 18.10 3.15
C VAL A 389 13.79 16.94 2.17
N TYR A 390 14.88 16.19 2.45
CA TYR A 390 15.87 15.54 1.56
C TYR A 390 16.17 14.06 1.91
N THR A 391 16.30 13.12 0.93
CA THR A 391 16.72 11.71 1.22
C THR A 391 17.75 11.11 0.22
N PRO A 392 18.53 10.06 0.60
CA PRO A 392 19.65 9.52 -0.20
C PRO A 392 19.28 8.67 -1.42
N MET A 393 18.06 8.14 -1.52
CA MET A 393 17.63 7.30 -2.68
C MET A 393 17.22 8.16 -3.89
N ILE A 394 17.00 9.43 -3.65
CA ILE A 394 16.54 10.43 -4.63
C ILE A 394 17.40 11.70 -4.56
N SER A 395 18.51 11.70 -3.79
CA SER A 395 19.39 12.86 -3.65
C SER A 395 19.83 13.36 -5.03
N ASP A 396 20.31 12.44 -5.87
CA ASP A 396 20.81 12.80 -7.20
C ASP A 396 19.68 13.25 -8.14
N ALA A 397 18.45 12.73 -7.97
CA ALA A 397 17.28 13.09 -8.78
C ALA A 397 16.63 14.42 -8.33
N VAL A 398 16.70 14.73 -7.03
CA VAL A 398 16.28 16.02 -6.45
C VAL A 398 17.33 17.09 -6.77
N ASP A 399 18.61 16.79 -6.61
CA ASP A 399 19.72 17.70 -6.93
C ASP A 399 19.81 18.00 -8.43
N SER A 400 19.45 17.04 -9.29
CA SER A 400 19.33 17.25 -10.74
C SER A 400 18.04 17.94 -11.17
N GLY A 401 17.07 18.13 -10.27
CA GLY A 401 15.81 18.84 -10.54
C GLY A 401 14.76 18.05 -11.31
N VAL A 402 14.89 16.73 -11.44
CA VAL A 402 13.99 15.89 -12.26
C VAL A 402 12.56 15.82 -11.71
N PHE A 403 12.38 15.94 -10.40
CA PHE A 403 11.06 15.92 -9.74
C PHE A 403 10.51 17.29 -9.40
N LYS A 404 11.08 18.36 -9.94
CA LYS A 404 10.82 19.73 -9.50
C LYS A 404 9.35 20.13 -9.68
N GLU A 405 8.72 19.78 -10.82
CA GLU A 405 7.30 20.08 -11.07
C GLU A 405 6.37 19.28 -10.15
N GLU A 406 6.61 17.99 -9.94
CA GLU A 406 5.81 17.17 -9.03
C GLU A 406 5.92 17.70 -7.61
N VAL A 407 7.13 18.01 -7.17
CA VAL A 407 7.44 18.48 -5.83
C VAL A 407 6.87 19.88 -5.57
N GLU A 408 6.87 20.77 -6.57
CA GLU A 408 6.18 22.07 -6.55
C GLU A 408 4.64 21.92 -6.56
N SER A 409 4.11 20.84 -7.13
CA SER A 409 2.67 20.56 -7.17
C SER A 409 2.11 19.98 -5.86
N SER A 410 2.96 19.55 -4.93
CA SER A 410 2.56 19.07 -3.60
C SER A 410 2.19 20.22 -2.66
N PRO A 411 1.07 20.15 -1.91
CA PRO A 411 0.71 21.14 -0.90
C PRO A 411 1.74 21.36 0.21
N ILE A 412 2.53 20.35 0.56
CA ILE A 412 3.61 20.52 1.54
C ILE A 412 4.89 21.04 0.88
N GLY A 413 4.92 21.10 -0.46
CA GLY A 413 6.05 21.56 -1.24
C GLY A 413 7.33 20.89 -0.76
N ARG A 414 7.29 19.56 -0.52
CA ARG A 414 8.45 18.73 -0.16
C ARG A 414 8.22 17.23 -0.22
N VAL A 415 9.33 16.50 -0.31
CA VAL A 415 9.35 15.05 -0.12
C VAL A 415 9.33 14.75 1.39
N ALA A 416 8.59 13.71 1.78
CA ALA A 416 8.57 13.22 3.15
C ALA A 416 9.87 12.48 3.48
N ASP A 417 10.35 12.63 4.71
CA ASP A 417 11.42 11.79 5.23
C ASP A 417 10.92 10.36 5.46
N MET A 418 11.84 9.39 5.36
CA MET A 418 11.53 7.99 5.62
C MET A 418 10.94 7.79 7.03
N GLU A 419 11.46 8.55 8.01
CA GLU A 419 10.97 8.52 9.38
C GLU A 419 9.48 8.88 9.47
N GLU A 420 9.01 9.85 8.69
CA GLU A 420 7.60 10.31 8.71
C GLU A 420 6.62 9.23 8.20
N ILE A 421 7.06 8.42 7.23
CA ILE A 421 6.29 7.27 6.76
C ILE A 421 6.31 6.14 7.79
N THR A 422 7.48 5.84 8.36
CA THR A 422 7.61 4.77 9.34
C THR A 422 6.89 5.08 10.66
N ASP A 423 6.86 6.34 11.09
CA ASP A 423 6.15 6.80 12.28
C ASP A 423 4.63 6.65 12.12
N SER A 424 4.13 6.89 10.90
CA SER A 424 2.71 6.71 10.58
C SER A 424 2.28 5.24 10.61
N ILE A 425 3.15 4.34 10.12
CA ILE A 425 2.95 2.88 10.22
C ILE A 425 3.02 2.46 11.69
N LEU A 426 4.00 2.96 12.44
CA LEU A 426 4.18 2.67 13.86
C LEU A 426 2.96 3.12 14.67
N PHE A 427 2.43 4.32 14.41
CA PHE A 427 1.20 4.82 15.02
C PHE A 427 0.04 3.85 14.78
N LEU A 428 -0.22 3.48 13.52
CA LEU A 428 -1.31 2.57 13.15
C LEU A 428 -1.16 1.16 13.73
N ALA A 429 0.06 0.65 13.88
CA ALA A 429 0.33 -0.67 14.44
C ALA A 429 0.37 -0.71 15.97
N SER A 430 0.48 0.46 16.63
CA SER A 430 0.63 0.56 18.08
C SER A 430 -0.73 0.64 18.80
N PRO A 431 -0.77 0.41 20.13
CA PRO A 431 -1.95 0.71 20.94
C PRO A 431 -2.41 2.18 20.87
N MET A 432 -1.62 3.10 20.31
CA MET A 432 -2.03 4.51 20.13
C MET A 432 -3.18 4.66 19.13
N SER A 433 -3.35 3.69 18.23
CA SER A 433 -4.43 3.62 17.23
C SER A 433 -5.53 2.62 17.64
N SER A 434 -5.64 2.23 18.92
CA SER A 434 -6.52 1.12 19.38
C SER A 434 -8.02 1.30 19.11
N TYR A 435 -8.43 2.42 18.53
CA TYR A 435 -9.82 2.70 18.11
C TYR A 435 -9.91 3.22 16.67
N VAL A 436 -8.81 3.15 15.91
CA VAL A 436 -8.72 3.51 14.49
C VAL A 436 -8.85 2.21 13.70
N TYR A 437 -10.07 1.89 13.28
CA TYR A 437 -10.38 0.69 12.49
C TYR A 437 -11.08 1.06 11.19
N GLY A 438 -10.66 0.46 10.07
CA GLY A 438 -11.24 0.71 8.75
C GLY A 438 -10.97 2.11 8.17
N ALA A 439 -10.06 2.88 8.79
CA ALA A 439 -9.66 4.20 8.33
C ALA A 439 -8.21 4.16 7.80
N GLY A 440 -7.98 4.83 6.66
CA GLY A 440 -6.63 5.01 6.11
C GLY A 440 -5.96 6.27 6.68
N LEU A 441 -4.69 6.17 7.05
CA LEU A 441 -3.84 7.32 7.36
C LEU A 441 -3.06 7.68 6.09
N VAL A 442 -3.46 8.77 5.44
CA VAL A 442 -2.81 9.24 4.20
C VAL A 442 -1.62 10.11 4.59
N VAL A 443 -0.43 9.78 4.06
CA VAL A 443 0.84 10.47 4.35
C VAL A 443 1.52 10.75 3.02
N ASP A 444 1.06 11.80 2.35
CA ASP A 444 1.43 12.11 0.96
C ASP A 444 1.80 13.59 0.78
N GLY A 445 2.09 14.33 1.85
CA GLY A 445 2.37 15.76 1.73
C GLY A 445 1.19 16.59 1.19
N GLY A 446 -0.04 16.06 1.26
CA GLY A 446 -1.24 16.78 0.87
C GLY A 446 -1.68 16.56 -0.58
N TYR A 447 -1.03 15.71 -1.37
CA TYR A 447 -1.47 15.40 -2.75
C TYR A 447 -2.94 14.93 -2.84
N GLY A 448 -3.44 14.28 -1.79
CA GLY A 448 -4.81 13.78 -1.73
C GLY A 448 -5.90 14.82 -1.39
N LEU A 449 -5.53 16.00 -0.88
CA LEU A 449 -6.46 17.11 -0.56
C LEU A 449 -6.91 17.83 -1.84
#